data_AF-A0A7W6CYX4-F1
#
_entry.id   AF-A0A7W6CYX4-F1
#
_cell.length_a   1.000
_cell.length_b   1.000
_cell.length_c   1.000
_cell.angle_alpha   90.00
_cell.angle_beta   90.00
_cell.angle_gamma   90.00
#
_symmetry.space_group_name_H-M   'P 1'
#
loop_
_entity.id
_entity.type
_entity.pdbx_description
1 polymer ?
#
loop_
_entity_poly.entity_id
_entity_poly.type
_entity_poly.pdbx_seq_one_letter_code
_entity_poly.pdbx_strand_id
1 'polypeptide(L)'
;MSKHEVWGFVIECSPLGKNIWPEELKREATRRIREEGIPLSQIADELRTKPGLVRKWWIADRRQRGDHIQVEVPAFATIQIEGANKPIAPVEIKSQTVSFARLHVGKIYFEFPSDIPEMDLLKLIRVAGRAT
;
A
#
# COMPACT_ATOMS: atom_id res chain seq x y z
N MET A 1 -19.88 -16.04 -27.82
CA MET A 1 -19.08 -15.91 -26.58
C MET A 1 -17.71 -16.52 -26.86
N SER A 2 -16.65 -15.71 -26.91
CA SER A 2 -15.29 -16.26 -27.08
C SER A 2 -14.84 -16.87 -25.76
N LYS A 3 -14.21 -18.03 -25.81
CA LYS A 3 -13.63 -18.73 -24.66
C LYS A 3 -12.17 -19.00 -24.98
N HIS A 4 -11.30 -18.77 -24.00
CA HIS A 4 -9.91 -19.18 -24.08
C HIS A 4 -9.49 -19.80 -22.76
N GLU A 5 -8.48 -20.66 -22.83
CA GLU A 5 -8.01 -21.42 -21.68
C GLU A 5 -6.60 -20.99 -21.33
N VAL A 6 -6.34 -20.78 -20.04
CA VAL A 6 -5.00 -20.51 -19.51
C VAL A 6 -4.82 -21.33 -18.23
N TRP A 7 -3.74 -22.11 -18.18
CA TRP A 7 -3.41 -22.99 -17.04
C TRP A 7 -4.54 -23.96 -16.61
N GLY A 8 -5.36 -24.43 -17.55
CA GLY A 8 -6.51 -25.29 -17.24
C GLY A 8 -7.79 -24.55 -16.85
N PHE A 9 -7.76 -23.21 -16.77
CA PHE A 9 -8.93 -22.40 -16.43
C PHE A 9 -9.56 -21.80 -17.68
N VAL A 10 -10.86 -21.98 -17.82
CA VAL A 10 -11.65 -21.39 -18.90
C VAL A 10 -12.00 -19.95 -18.56
N ILE A 11 -11.55 -19.02 -19.40
CA ILE A 11 -11.86 -17.60 -19.31
C ILE A 11 -12.93 -17.29 -20.36
N GLU A 12 -14.13 -16.98 -19.88
CA GLU A 12 -15.24 -16.57 -20.73
C GLU A 12 -15.19 -15.07 -20.99
N CYS A 13 -15.62 -14.64 -22.17
CA CYS A 13 -15.87 -13.24 -22.45
C CYS A 13 -17.36 -12.93 -22.27
N SER A 14 -17.68 -11.87 -21.53
CA SER A 14 -19.03 -11.34 -21.42
C SER A 14 -19.55 -10.85 -22.80
N PRO A 15 -20.87 -10.63 -22.96
CA PRO A 15 -21.43 -10.06 -24.19
C PRO A 15 -20.83 -8.70 -24.58
N LEU A 16 -20.23 -7.98 -23.63
CA LEU A 16 -19.55 -6.70 -23.82
C LEU A 16 -18.04 -6.86 -24.15
N GLY A 17 -17.57 -8.08 -24.40
CA GLY A 17 -16.17 -8.37 -24.73
C GLY A 17 -15.20 -8.29 -23.55
N LYS A 18 -15.69 -8.26 -22.31
CA LYS A 18 -14.84 -8.25 -21.12
C LYS A 18 -14.59 -9.67 -20.63
N ASN A 19 -13.33 -10.02 -20.35
CA ASN A 19 -12.99 -11.29 -19.72
C ASN A 19 -13.64 -11.40 -18.33
N ILE A 20 -14.27 -12.54 -18.07
CA ILE A 20 -14.79 -12.97 -16.78
C ILE A 20 -13.70 -13.85 -16.17
N TRP A 21 -13.07 -13.34 -15.11
CA TRP A 21 -11.94 -14.01 -14.47
C TRP A 21 -12.43 -14.92 -13.34
N PRO A 22 -12.30 -16.25 -13.45
CA PRO A 22 -12.68 -17.18 -12.39
C PRO A 22 -11.90 -16.90 -11.10
N GLU A 23 -12.53 -17.12 -9.95
CA GLU A 23 -11.89 -16.86 -8.66
C GLU A 23 -10.69 -17.78 -8.41
N GLU A 24 -10.79 -19.03 -8.85
CA GLU A 24 -9.70 -20.01 -8.77
C GLU A 24 -8.49 -19.58 -9.59
N LEU A 25 -8.70 -19.02 -10.79
CA LEU A 25 -7.62 -18.47 -11.61
C LEU A 25 -6.93 -17.30 -10.89
N LYS A 26 -7.68 -16.41 -10.24
CA LYS A 26 -7.09 -15.29 -9.49
C LYS A 26 -6.23 -15.80 -8.33
N ARG A 27 -6.70 -16.81 -7.60
CA ARG A 27 -5.93 -17.45 -6.52
C ARG A 27 -4.67 -18.13 -7.04
N GLU A 28 -4.76 -18.82 -8.17
CA GLU A 28 -3.61 -19.47 -8.77
C GLU A 28 -2.58 -18.44 -9.27
N ALA A 29 -3.04 -17.34 -9.88
CA ALA A 29 -2.16 -16.23 -10.28
C ALA A 29 -1.39 -15.65 -9.09
N THR A 30 -2.06 -15.43 -7.95
CA THR A 30 -1.39 -14.91 -6.75
C THR A 30 -0.53 -15.95 -6.04
N ARG A 31 -0.90 -17.23 -6.10
CA ARG A 31 -0.08 -18.36 -5.63
C ARG A 31 1.26 -18.40 -6.35
N ARG A 32 1.27 -18.35 -7.69
CA ARG A 32 2.50 -18.33 -8.50
C ARG A 32 3.41 -17.14 -8.19
N ILE A 33 2.83 -15.96 -7.99
CA ILE A 33 3.61 -14.78 -7.59
C ILE A 33 4.29 -15.01 -6.23
N ARG A 34 3.57 -15.60 -5.27
CA ARG A 34 4.05 -15.80 -3.90
C ARG A 34 5.04 -16.95 -3.76
N GLU A 35 4.69 -18.10 -4.31
CA GLU A 35 5.37 -19.38 -4.06
C GLU A 35 6.45 -19.65 -5.11
N GLU A 36 6.21 -19.25 -6.35
CA GLU A 36 7.14 -19.48 -7.47
C GLU A 36 7.96 -18.23 -7.80
N GLY A 37 7.65 -17.09 -7.18
CA GLY A 37 8.35 -15.82 -7.41
C GLY A 37 8.15 -15.23 -8.80
N ILE A 38 7.11 -15.67 -9.54
CA ILE A 38 6.89 -15.22 -10.92
C ILE A 38 6.52 -13.72 -10.93
N PRO A 39 7.18 -12.89 -11.76
CA PRO A 39 6.84 -11.48 -11.87
C PRO A 39 5.40 -11.24 -12.32
N LEU A 40 4.77 -10.19 -11.76
CA LEU A 40 3.41 -9.76 -12.14
C LEU A 40 3.25 -9.50 -13.65
N SER A 41 4.30 -8.99 -14.30
CA SER A 41 4.30 -8.73 -15.75
C SER A 41 4.16 -10.02 -16.54
N GLN A 42 4.94 -11.04 -16.19
CA GLN A 42 4.90 -12.34 -16.86
C GLN A 42 3.54 -13.02 -16.71
N ILE A 43 2.97 -12.99 -15.49
CA ILE A 43 1.60 -13.48 -15.26
C ILE A 43 0.57 -12.73 -16.12
N ALA A 44 0.73 -11.41 -16.26
CA ALA A 44 -0.18 -10.61 -17.08
C ALA A 44 -0.05 -10.94 -18.57
N ASP A 45 1.16 -11.20 -19.04
CA ASP A 45 1.44 -11.59 -20.43
C ASP A 45 0.82 -12.96 -20.77
N GLU A 46 0.98 -13.94 -19.88
CA GLU A 46 0.38 -15.28 -20.02
C GLU A 46 -1.16 -15.20 -20.06
N LEU A 47 -1.75 -14.36 -19.20
CA LEU A 47 -3.19 -14.11 -19.14
C LEU A 47 -3.68 -13.12 -20.21
N ARG A 48 -2.78 -12.56 -21.04
CA ARG A 48 -3.09 -11.53 -22.06
C ARG A 48 -3.90 -10.36 -21.49
N THR A 49 -3.54 -9.92 -20.29
CA THR A 49 -4.22 -8.85 -19.56
C THR A 49 -3.25 -7.75 -19.13
N LYS A 50 -3.78 -6.67 -18.56
CA LYS A 50 -2.95 -5.57 -18.07
C LYS A 50 -2.33 -5.92 -16.71
N PRO A 51 -1.03 -5.65 -16.47
CA PRO A 51 -0.38 -5.91 -15.17
C PRO A 51 -1.10 -5.31 -13.96
N GLY A 52 -1.75 -4.15 -14.15
CA GLY A 52 -2.53 -3.50 -13.11
C GLY A 52 -3.71 -4.34 -12.59
N LEU A 53 -4.28 -5.24 -13.40
CA LEU A 53 -5.35 -6.14 -12.96
C LEU A 53 -4.79 -7.21 -12.02
N VAL A 54 -3.70 -7.87 -12.40
CA VAL A 54 -3.01 -8.87 -11.59
C VAL A 54 -2.52 -8.26 -10.27
N ARG A 55 -2.01 -7.02 -10.31
CA ARG A 55 -1.65 -6.26 -9.10
C ARG A 55 -2.81 -6.09 -8.13
N LYS A 56 -4.03 -5.85 -8.62
CA LYS A 56 -5.22 -5.75 -7.75
C LYS A 56 -5.53 -7.07 -7.05
N TRP A 57 -5.43 -8.19 -7.77
CA TRP A 57 -5.62 -9.51 -7.17
C TRP A 57 -4.55 -9.80 -6.12
N TRP A 58 -3.29 -9.50 -6.41
CA TRP A 58 -2.19 -9.64 -5.46
C TRP A 58 -2.40 -8.81 -4.19
N ILE A 59 -2.83 -7.56 -4.32
CA ILE A 59 -3.14 -6.70 -3.17
C ILE A 59 -4.32 -7.26 -2.36
N ALA A 60 -5.38 -7.74 -3.03
CA ALA A 60 -6.54 -8.32 -2.35
C ALA A 60 -6.18 -9.59 -1.57
N ASP A 61 -5.39 -10.48 -2.18
CA ASP A 61 -4.89 -11.70 -1.57
C ASP A 61 -3.96 -11.42 -0.37
N ARG A 62 -3.05 -10.42 -0.48
CA ARG A 62 -2.26 -9.92 0.67
C ARG A 62 -3.15 -9.43 1.81
N ARG A 63 -4.16 -8.62 1.50
CA ARG A 63 -5.10 -8.09 2.52
C ARG A 63 -5.88 -9.21 3.21
N GLN A 64 -6.32 -10.23 2.46
CA GLN A 64 -7.06 -11.35 3.00
C GLN A 64 -6.22 -12.19 3.98
N ARG A 65 -4.92 -12.31 3.74
CA ARG A 65 -3.99 -12.98 4.66
C ARG A 65 -3.61 -12.18 5.90
N GLY A 66 -3.99 -10.90 5.96
CA GLY A 66 -3.54 -10.02 7.03
C GLY A 66 -2.10 -9.55 6.87
N ASP A 67 -1.49 -9.67 5.68
CA ASP A 67 -0.22 -9.00 5.40
C ASP A 67 -0.48 -7.49 5.53
N HIS A 68 0.03 -6.88 6.61
CA HIS A 68 0.01 -5.43 6.74
C HIS A 68 0.78 -4.85 5.55
N ILE A 69 0.05 -4.19 4.65
CA ILE A 69 0.66 -3.39 3.60
C ILE A 69 1.18 -2.14 4.29
N GLN A 70 2.39 -2.22 4.85
CA GLN A 70 3.21 -1.03 5.07
C GLN A 70 3.49 -0.47 3.69
N VAL A 71 2.63 0.44 3.25
CA VAL A 71 2.88 1.26 2.09
C VAL A 71 4.00 2.21 2.52
N GLU A 72 5.25 1.84 2.26
CA GLU A 72 6.41 2.76 2.26
C GLU A 72 6.29 3.72 1.07
N VAL A 73 5.17 4.41 0.97
CA VAL A 73 5.05 5.60 0.11
C VAL A 73 4.86 6.73 1.10
N PRO A 74 5.66 7.81 1.05
CA PRO A 74 5.44 8.94 1.93
C PRO A 74 4.00 9.43 1.67
N ALA A 75 3.16 9.38 2.71
CA ALA A 75 1.78 9.87 2.66
C ALA A 75 1.72 11.41 2.60
N PHE A 76 2.85 12.07 2.35
CA PHE A 76 3.03 13.51 2.39
C PHE A 76 3.91 13.95 1.21
N ALA A 77 3.44 14.96 0.48
CA ALA A 77 4.25 15.72 -0.46
C ALA A 77 5.05 16.76 0.33
N THR A 78 6.37 16.80 0.13
CA THR A 78 7.21 17.86 0.69
C THR A 78 6.90 19.16 -0.06
N ILE A 79 6.27 20.12 0.60
CA ILE A 79 6.12 21.48 0.06
C ILE A 79 7.40 22.23 0.40
N GLN A 80 8.24 22.50 -0.60
CA GLN A 80 9.36 23.43 -0.45
C GLN A 80 8.83 24.85 -0.57
N ILE A 81 8.85 25.58 0.55
CA ILE A 81 8.55 27.02 0.58
C ILE A 81 9.87 27.74 0.30
N GLU A 82 9.98 28.43 -0.83
CA GLU A 82 11.11 29.31 -1.14
C GLU A 82 11.22 30.39 -0.04
N GLY A 83 12.33 30.37 0.70
CA GLY A 83 12.64 31.34 1.75
C GLY A 83 13.03 30.75 3.11
N ALA A 84 12.88 29.44 3.33
CA ALA A 84 13.42 28.78 4.52
C ALA A 84 14.83 28.22 4.23
N ASN A 85 15.80 28.58 5.08
CA ASN A 85 17.20 28.16 4.98
C ASN A 85 17.36 26.66 4.65
N LYS A 86 18.26 26.36 3.72
CA LYS A 86 18.71 25.01 3.34
C LYS A 86 18.77 24.07 4.57
N PRO A 87 18.05 22.94 4.58
CA PRO A 87 18.37 21.88 5.53
C PRO A 87 19.71 21.27 5.14
N ILE A 88 20.61 21.21 6.12
CA ILE A 88 21.85 20.44 6.07
C ILE A 88 21.47 18.97 5.82
N ALA A 89 22.21 18.29 4.94
CA ALA A 89 21.98 16.90 4.57
C ALA A 89 21.83 15.99 5.83
N PRO A 90 21.02 14.91 5.77
CA PRO A 90 20.87 14.03 6.92
C PRO A 90 22.21 13.36 7.19
N VAL A 91 22.77 13.64 8.37
CA VAL A 91 23.82 12.82 8.97
C VAL A 91 23.21 11.43 9.21
N GLU A 92 23.93 10.38 8.83
CA GLU A 92 23.64 9.01 9.25
C GLU A 92 23.58 8.95 10.78
N ILE A 93 22.38 9.04 11.34
CA ILE A 93 22.17 8.79 12.77
C ILE A 93 21.89 7.29 12.89
N LYS A 94 22.91 6.61 13.42
CA LYS A 94 22.87 5.25 13.95
C LYS A 94 21.51 4.96 14.59
N SER A 95 20.93 3.82 14.21
CA SER A 95 19.73 3.18 14.76
C SER A 95 19.51 3.46 16.26
N GLN A 96 18.85 4.56 16.58
CA GLN A 96 18.10 4.69 17.81
C GLN A 96 16.73 4.12 17.50
N THR A 97 16.35 3.07 18.22
CA THR A 97 14.97 2.59 18.27
C THR A 97 14.14 3.73 18.86
N VAL A 98 13.66 4.64 18.00
CA VAL A 98 12.75 5.71 18.40
C VAL A 98 11.45 5.02 18.78
N SER A 99 11.19 4.90 20.08
CA SER A 99 9.89 4.44 20.57
C SER A 99 8.85 5.50 20.20
N PHE A 100 7.68 5.06 19.75
CA PHE A 100 6.58 5.96 19.38
C PHE A 100 5.48 5.88 20.43
N ALA A 101 4.90 7.03 20.75
CA ALA A 101 3.69 7.15 21.54
C ALA A 101 2.49 7.40 20.62
N ARG A 102 1.33 6.86 21.00
CA ARG A 102 0.09 6.97 20.23
C ARG A 102 -1.00 7.59 21.10
N LEU A 103 -1.67 8.60 20.56
CA LEU A 103 -2.79 9.28 21.20
C LEU A 103 -4.04 9.15 20.33
N HIS A 104 -5.10 8.59 20.91
CA HIS A 104 -6.42 8.48 20.29
C HIS A 104 -7.39 9.45 20.96
N VAL A 105 -7.96 10.40 20.20
CA VAL A 105 -9.01 11.32 20.67
C VAL A 105 -10.16 11.30 19.68
N GLY A 106 -11.25 10.59 20.01
CA GLY A 106 -12.40 10.43 19.13
C GLY A 106 -12.02 9.71 17.82
N LYS A 107 -12.13 10.43 16.70
CA LYS A 107 -11.74 9.94 15.36
C LYS A 107 -10.31 10.37 14.96
N ILE A 108 -9.63 11.14 15.80
CA ILE A 108 -8.28 11.66 15.51
C ILE A 108 -7.24 10.71 16.11
N TYR A 109 -6.21 10.44 15.32
CA TYR A 109 -5.07 9.60 15.64
C TYR A 109 -3.78 10.39 15.50
N PHE A 110 -2.99 10.46 16.57
CA PHE A 110 -1.64 11.05 16.56
C PHE A 110 -0.62 9.96 16.88
N GLU A 111 0.46 9.93 16.11
CA GLU A 111 1.65 9.14 16.39
C GLU A 111 2.84 10.09 16.41
N PHE A 112 3.61 10.07 17.50
CA PHE A 112 4.74 10.96 17.69
C PHE A 112 5.89 10.23 18.41
N PRO A 113 7.14 10.64 18.19
CA PRO A 113 8.28 10.09 18.93
C PRO A 113 8.08 10.26 20.44
N SER A 114 8.43 9.25 21.23
CA SER A 114 8.29 9.29 22.69
C SER A 114 9.15 10.37 23.34
N ASP A 115 10.18 10.84 22.65
CA ASP A 115 11.09 11.91 23.03
C ASP A 115 10.64 13.29 22.51
N ILE A 116 9.40 13.42 22.03
CA ILE A 116 8.86 14.71 21.59
C ILE A 116 9.00 15.78 22.69
N PRO A 117 9.52 16.98 22.38
CA PRO A 117 9.53 18.07 23.34
C PRO A 117 8.12 18.42 23.80
N GLU A 118 7.94 18.60 25.11
CA GLU A 118 6.65 18.90 25.74
C GLU A 118 5.93 20.08 25.07
N MET A 119 6.67 21.12 24.70
CA MET A 119 6.13 22.30 24.03
C MET A 119 5.50 22.00 22.67
N ASP A 120 6.02 21.03 21.93
CA ASP A 120 5.47 20.63 20.64
C ASP A 120 4.28 19.69 20.79
N LEU A 121 4.31 18.82 21.81
CA LEU A 121 3.15 18.02 22.18
C LEU A 121 1.96 18.89 22.60
N LEU A 122 2.20 19.95 23.39
CA LEU A 122 1.16 20.91 23.77
C LEU A 122 0.56 21.64 22.57
N LYS A 123 1.35 21.98 21.54
CA LYS A 123 0.82 22.57 20.30
C LYS A 123 -0.11 21.59 19.59
N LEU A 124 0.29 20.32 19.47
CA LEU A 124 -0.52 19.27 18.84
C LEU A 124 -1.87 19.11 19.56
N ILE A 125 -1.86 19.02 20.90
CA ILE A 125 -3.08 18.89 21.71
C ILE A 125 -3.99 20.13 21.55
N ARG A 126 -3.42 21.34 21.54
CA ARG A 126 -4.19 22.58 21.32
C ARG A 126 -4.87 22.63 19.95
N VAL A 127 -4.21 22.12 18.91
CA VAL A 127 -4.82 22.01 17.57
C VAL A 127 -5.93 20.97 17.57
N ALA A 128 -5.69 19.80 18.18
CA ALA A 128 -6.69 18.74 18.29
C ALA A 128 -7.96 19.20 19.02
N GLY A 129 -7.81 19.94 20.11
CA GLY A 129 -8.93 20.48 20.89
C GLY A 129 -9.74 21.59 20.21
N ARG A 130 -9.28 22.12 19.06
CA ARG A 130 -10.03 23.08 18.23
C ARG A 130 -10.81 22.42 17.09
N ALA A 131 -10.63 21.12 16.88
CA ALA A 131 -11.29 20.35 15.83
C ALA A 131 -12.64 19.74 16.26
N THR A 132 -13.13 20.12 17.44
CA THR A 132 -14.49 19.83 17.96
C THR A 132 -15.38 21.05 17.78
#